data_AF-A0A2K0W2H9-F1
#
_entry.id   AF-A0A2K0W2H9-F1
#
_cell.length_a   1.000
_cell.length_b   1.000
_cell.length_c   1.000
_cell.angle_alpha   90.00
_cell.angle_beta   90.00
_cell.angle_gamma   90.00
#
_symmetry.space_group_name_H-M   'P 1'
#
loop_
_entity.id
_entity.type
_entity.pdbx_description
1 polymer ?
#
loop_
_entity_poly.entity_id
_entity_poly.type
_entity_poly.pdbx_seq_one_letter_code
_entity_poly.pdbx_strand_id
1 'polypeptide(L)'
;MLEHFFEDDPYDSEDSACETSFAAIERFHKGHHEWLTSGSYSPFGTIIRWMTYGRGYRNHEEGQARLWWDSDGKTINYLGESITVAGFQSTAQAVLQEAEDWLDKLMGGRWKKGELQQTVRLRDIADSLVYEGPGQSFATNRKNAWLQPGAEKVADIMGKRLWKTTSAGDGSKRYKCRRGAVMEYLGWLKSFRTKMYPATHIWGGQPGRGPEIATLKHCDIEQLPKNIFVFDGQVVIITDRDKSKGLNGGTGGRKVARFLPECLSRMMVAYIAWLLPFEKVLHRLGGIRGPSDSLDPWIWKSAEKGIWDTAILSKQLALVSGVEIGARLTVSSYRHVAVEMGRKIKGLIIRQMDLEAAEADSDNEVADPITARDDVELSGDQPFVASISRPYRWGLW
;
A
#
# COMPACT_ATOMS: atom_id res chain seq x y z
N MET A 1 -9.48 36.57 1.81
CA MET A 1 -9.95 35.55 2.76
C MET A 1 -10.41 36.28 4.02
N LEU A 2 -11.11 35.63 4.96
CA LEU A 2 -11.68 36.28 6.18
C LEU A 2 -10.64 36.99 7.07
N GLU A 3 -9.36 36.87 6.72
CA GLU A 3 -8.18 37.55 7.27
C GLU A 3 -8.36 39.07 7.40
N HIS A 4 -9.11 39.72 6.50
CA HIS A 4 -9.39 41.16 6.61
C HIS A 4 -10.19 41.57 7.86
N PHE A 5 -10.91 40.63 8.51
CA PHE A 5 -11.58 40.89 9.77
C PHE A 5 -10.62 40.98 10.97
N PHE A 6 -9.35 40.64 10.75
CA PHE A 6 -8.26 40.66 11.73
C PHE A 6 -7.16 41.67 11.37
N GLU A 7 -7.27 42.42 10.26
CA GLU A 7 -6.25 43.38 9.80
C GLU A 7 -6.08 44.58 10.75
N ASP A 8 -7.10 44.91 11.54
CA ASP A 8 -7.07 46.00 12.54
C ASP A 8 -6.63 45.53 13.95
N ASP A 9 -6.35 44.23 14.15
CA ASP A 9 -5.95 43.67 15.44
C ASP A 9 -4.41 43.80 15.59
N PRO A 10 -3.85 44.37 16.68
CA PRO A 10 -2.41 44.59 16.83
C PRO A 10 -1.63 43.27 16.92
N TYR A 11 -1.28 42.72 15.75
CA TYR A 11 -0.56 41.46 15.61
C TYR A 11 0.98 41.64 15.67
N ASP A 12 1.49 42.86 15.47
CA ASP A 12 2.93 43.15 15.35
C ASP A 12 3.51 43.87 16.58
N SER A 13 3.51 43.21 17.75
CA SER A 13 4.40 43.61 18.86
C SER A 13 4.95 42.39 19.59
N GLU A 14 6.28 42.32 19.74
CA GLU A 14 7.04 41.16 20.23
C GLU A 14 6.78 40.77 21.71
N ASP A 15 5.86 41.44 22.42
CA ASP A 15 5.64 41.26 23.87
C ASP A 15 4.17 40.97 24.28
N SER A 16 3.30 40.48 23.37
CA SER A 16 1.89 40.22 23.73
C SER A 16 1.58 38.74 23.96
N ALA A 17 1.25 38.39 25.21
CA ALA A 17 0.56 37.15 25.55
C ALA A 17 -0.87 37.18 24.95
N CYS A 18 -0.98 36.54 23.78
CA CYS A 18 -2.15 36.17 22.99
C CYS A 18 -3.52 36.23 23.70
N GLU A 19 -4.41 37.13 23.23
CA GLU A 19 -5.85 36.89 23.13
C GLU A 19 -6.41 37.71 21.94
N THR A 20 -6.98 37.03 20.94
CA THR A 20 -7.65 37.68 19.81
C THR A 20 -8.82 38.52 20.34
N SER A 21 -8.98 39.76 19.86
CA SER A 21 -10.04 40.63 20.40
C SER A 21 -11.42 40.01 20.19
N PHE A 22 -12.26 40.01 21.23
CA PHE A 22 -13.66 39.60 21.13
C PHE A 22 -14.40 40.32 19.99
N ALA A 23 -14.03 41.57 19.69
CA ALA A 23 -14.58 42.33 18.57
C ALA A 23 -14.18 41.76 17.20
N ALA A 24 -12.95 41.28 17.05
CA ALA A 24 -12.48 40.62 15.82
C ALA A 24 -13.18 39.27 15.63
N ILE A 25 -13.35 38.51 16.72
CA ILE A 25 -14.12 37.26 16.74
C ILE A 25 -15.58 37.53 16.34
N GLU A 26 -16.23 38.55 16.89
CA GLU A 26 -17.62 38.90 16.56
C GLU A 26 -17.79 39.33 15.10
N ARG A 27 -16.86 40.15 14.57
CA ARG A 27 -16.82 40.52 13.14
C ARG A 27 -16.66 39.30 12.23
N PHE A 28 -15.76 38.39 12.60
CA PHE A 28 -15.58 37.11 11.91
C PHE A 28 -16.86 36.27 11.93
N HIS A 29 -17.50 36.12 13.10
CA HIS A 29 -18.76 35.37 13.22
C HIS A 29 -19.87 35.98 12.35
N LYS A 30 -19.98 37.31 12.31
CA LYS A 30 -20.94 38.02 11.47
C LYS A 30 -20.66 37.82 9.97
N GLY A 31 -19.41 38.00 9.54
CA GLY A 31 -19.01 37.77 8.15
C GLY A 31 -19.16 36.30 7.73
N HIS A 32 -18.80 35.37 8.60
CA HIS A 32 -19.02 33.95 8.38
C HIS A 32 -20.53 33.63 8.27
N HIS A 33 -21.37 34.25 9.10
CA HIS A 33 -22.80 34.06 9.02
C HIS A 33 -23.40 34.62 7.74
N GLU A 34 -22.95 35.77 7.28
CA GLU A 34 -23.46 36.44 6.08
C GLU A 34 -23.02 35.74 4.78
N TRP A 35 -21.78 35.23 4.75
CA TRP A 35 -21.16 34.77 3.49
C TRP A 35 -20.94 33.26 3.40
N LEU A 36 -20.82 32.54 4.52
CA LEU A 36 -20.32 31.15 4.57
C LEU A 36 -21.30 30.15 5.19
N THR A 37 -22.45 30.60 5.69
CA THR A 37 -23.47 29.70 6.24
C THR A 37 -24.16 28.87 5.17
N SER A 38 -24.27 27.57 5.45
CA SER A 38 -25.14 26.67 4.70
C SER A 38 -26.61 27.04 4.92
N GLY A 39 -27.41 27.08 3.86
CA GLY A 39 -28.85 27.36 3.93
C GLY A 39 -29.26 28.84 3.80
N SER A 40 -28.31 29.77 3.72
CA SER A 40 -28.57 31.18 3.40
C SER A 40 -28.55 31.43 1.88
N TYR A 41 -29.04 32.61 1.45
CA TYR A 41 -28.93 33.07 0.05
C TYR A 41 -27.54 33.61 -0.32
N SER A 42 -26.52 33.31 0.49
CA SER A 42 -25.13 33.68 0.20
C SER A 42 -24.60 32.95 -1.04
N PRO A 43 -23.52 33.46 -1.67
CA PRO A 43 -22.82 32.74 -2.73
C PRO A 43 -22.39 31.33 -2.33
N PHE A 44 -21.87 31.13 -1.10
CA PHE A 44 -21.49 29.79 -0.62
C PHE A 44 -22.70 28.91 -0.33
N GLY A 45 -23.78 29.45 0.25
CA GLY A 45 -25.04 28.72 0.42
C GLY A 45 -25.58 28.23 -0.91
N THR A 46 -25.48 29.06 -1.95
CA THR A 46 -25.83 28.70 -3.33
C THR A 46 -24.91 27.61 -3.87
N ILE A 47 -23.58 27.73 -3.75
CA ILE A 47 -22.62 26.71 -4.20
C ILE A 47 -22.88 25.36 -3.51
N ILE A 48 -23.10 25.34 -2.18
CA ILE A 48 -23.42 24.12 -1.42
C ILE A 48 -24.75 23.51 -1.91
N ARG A 49 -25.75 24.35 -2.19
CA ARG A 49 -27.04 23.88 -2.74
C ARG A 49 -26.85 23.23 -4.10
N TRP A 50 -26.08 23.84 -5.01
CA TRP A 50 -25.77 23.26 -6.32
C TRP A 50 -24.95 21.97 -6.22
N MET A 51 -23.99 21.89 -5.30
CA MET A 51 -23.24 20.65 -5.06
C MET A 51 -24.14 19.53 -4.52
N THR A 52 -25.06 19.86 -3.62
CA THR A 52 -26.02 18.90 -3.05
C THR A 52 -27.03 18.43 -4.10
N TYR A 53 -27.54 19.36 -4.91
CA TYR A 53 -28.39 19.06 -6.05
C TYR A 53 -27.68 18.15 -7.05
N GLY A 54 -26.45 18.50 -7.46
CA GLY A 54 -25.64 17.68 -8.36
C GLY A 54 -25.30 16.30 -7.78
N ARG A 55 -25.10 16.19 -6.45
CA ARG A 55 -24.94 14.90 -5.77
C ARG A 55 -26.23 14.07 -5.81
N GLY A 56 -27.38 14.71 -5.60
CA GLY A 56 -28.69 14.08 -5.72
C GLY A 56 -28.93 13.58 -7.13
N TYR A 57 -28.73 14.43 -8.13
CA TYR A 57 -28.85 14.10 -9.55
C TYR A 57 -27.95 12.92 -9.95
N ARG A 58 -26.66 12.95 -9.58
CA ARG A 58 -25.70 11.86 -9.80
C ARG A 58 -26.10 10.54 -9.12
N ASN A 59 -26.83 10.58 -8.00
CA ASN A 59 -27.29 9.37 -7.33
C ASN A 59 -28.52 8.75 -8.01
N HIS A 60 -29.24 9.51 -8.84
CA HIS A 60 -30.45 9.07 -9.55
C HIS A 60 -30.21 8.86 -11.06
N GLU A 61 -29.16 9.45 -11.64
CA GLU A 61 -28.71 9.09 -12.99
C GLU A 61 -27.95 7.76 -12.96
N GLU A 62 -28.55 6.74 -13.56
CA GLU A 62 -27.84 5.52 -13.93
C GLU A 62 -26.93 5.81 -15.14
N GLY A 63 -25.64 5.95 -14.88
CA GLY A 63 -24.66 6.03 -15.97
C GLY A 63 -24.70 4.77 -16.83
N GLN A 64 -24.34 4.89 -18.11
CA GLN A 64 -24.20 3.75 -19.03
C GLN A 64 -23.43 2.59 -18.36
N ALA A 65 -23.98 1.37 -18.44
CA ALA A 65 -23.34 0.18 -17.89
C ALA A 65 -21.98 -0.05 -18.56
N ARG A 66 -20.89 0.26 -17.85
CA ARG A 66 -19.51 0.07 -18.34
C ARG A 66 -18.98 -1.32 -18.06
N LEU A 67 -19.67 -2.07 -17.21
CA LEU A 67 -19.24 -3.34 -16.69
C LEU A 67 -20.45 -4.25 -16.43
N TRP A 68 -20.43 -5.44 -17.01
CA TRP A 68 -21.45 -6.47 -16.78
C TRP A 68 -20.84 -7.87 -16.86
N TRP A 69 -21.53 -8.85 -16.27
CA TRP A 69 -21.16 -10.26 -16.34
C TRP A 69 -21.89 -10.95 -17.47
N ASP A 70 -21.22 -11.90 -18.12
CA ASP A 70 -21.91 -12.89 -18.95
C ASP A 70 -22.78 -13.81 -18.07
N SER A 71 -23.75 -14.48 -18.70
CA SER A 71 -24.73 -15.33 -18.03
C SER A 71 -24.09 -16.50 -17.26
N ASP A 72 -22.92 -16.97 -17.71
CA ASP A 72 -22.15 -18.04 -17.05
C ASP A 72 -21.36 -17.56 -15.81
N GLY A 73 -21.27 -16.24 -15.59
CA GLY A 73 -20.52 -15.64 -14.50
C GLY A 73 -19.00 -15.85 -14.57
N LYS A 74 -18.45 -16.27 -15.72
CA LYS A 74 -17.02 -16.54 -15.90
C LYS A 74 -16.30 -15.41 -16.63
N THR A 75 -17.03 -14.54 -17.30
CA THR A 75 -16.49 -13.43 -18.08
C THR A 75 -17.13 -12.12 -17.65
N ILE A 76 -16.29 -11.10 -17.49
CA ILE A 76 -16.69 -9.74 -17.22
C ILE A 76 -16.37 -8.90 -18.44
N ASN A 77 -17.36 -8.18 -18.95
CA ASN A 77 -17.17 -7.25 -20.06
C ASN A 77 -16.90 -5.88 -19.48
N TYR A 78 -15.80 -5.25 -19.86
CA TYR A 78 -15.43 -3.91 -19.44
C TYR A 78 -15.17 -3.03 -20.67
N LEU A 79 -16.04 -2.05 -20.92
CA LEU A 79 -15.94 -1.14 -22.08
C LEU A 79 -15.78 -1.86 -23.43
N GLY A 80 -16.43 -3.02 -23.59
CA GLY A 80 -16.37 -3.81 -24.82
C GLY A 80 -15.26 -4.87 -24.86
N GLU A 81 -14.36 -4.89 -23.88
CA GLU A 81 -13.33 -5.94 -23.73
C GLU A 81 -13.84 -7.06 -22.82
N SER A 82 -13.80 -8.30 -23.31
CA SER A 82 -14.20 -9.49 -22.54
C SER A 82 -13.02 -10.04 -21.75
N ILE A 83 -13.15 -10.07 -20.43
CA ILE A 83 -12.10 -10.52 -19.51
C ILE A 83 -12.61 -11.74 -18.75
N THR A 84 -11.99 -12.89 -18.99
CA THR A 84 -12.33 -14.11 -18.25
C THR A 84 -11.73 -14.08 -16.84
N VAL A 85 -12.39 -14.70 -15.87
CA VAL A 85 -11.85 -14.89 -14.52
C VAL A 85 -10.52 -15.66 -14.59
N ALA A 86 -10.44 -16.72 -15.39
CA ALA A 86 -9.22 -17.51 -15.57
C ALA A 86 -8.07 -16.70 -16.18
N GLY A 87 -8.35 -15.84 -17.17
CA GLY A 87 -7.35 -14.99 -17.80
C GLY A 87 -6.86 -13.89 -16.85
N PHE A 88 -7.79 -13.24 -16.15
CA PHE A 88 -7.45 -12.34 -15.05
C PHE A 88 -6.56 -13.09 -14.05
N GLN A 89 -6.89 -14.38 -13.83
CA GLN A 89 -6.14 -15.22 -12.94
C GLN A 89 -4.69 -15.48 -13.34
N SER A 90 -4.51 -15.91 -14.58
CA SER A 90 -3.19 -16.06 -15.21
C SER A 90 -2.38 -14.77 -15.13
N THR A 91 -3.01 -13.62 -15.38
CA THR A 91 -2.33 -12.32 -15.35
C THR A 91 -1.69 -12.03 -14.00
N ALA A 92 -2.41 -12.26 -12.90
CA ALA A 92 -1.86 -12.01 -11.57
C ALA A 92 -0.69 -12.95 -11.23
N GLN A 93 -0.80 -14.23 -11.62
CA GLN A 93 0.25 -15.22 -11.43
C GLN A 93 1.48 -14.89 -12.27
N ALA A 94 1.31 -14.50 -13.54
CA ALA A 94 2.38 -14.08 -14.44
C ALA A 94 3.16 -12.88 -13.85
N VAL A 95 2.45 -11.86 -13.34
CA VAL A 95 3.09 -10.70 -12.70
C VAL A 95 3.92 -11.10 -11.47
N LEU A 96 3.40 -11.99 -10.63
CA LEU A 96 4.12 -12.50 -9.46
C LEU A 96 5.36 -13.29 -9.89
N GLN A 97 5.20 -14.16 -10.89
CA GLN A 97 6.28 -15.03 -11.35
C GLN A 97 7.43 -14.24 -11.98
N GLU A 98 7.11 -13.24 -12.81
CA GLU A 98 8.12 -12.35 -13.40
C GLU A 98 8.89 -11.58 -12.32
N ALA A 99 8.21 -11.07 -11.29
CA ALA A 99 8.87 -10.38 -10.20
C ALA A 99 9.82 -11.31 -9.42
N GLU A 100 9.41 -12.57 -9.21
CA GLU A 100 10.25 -13.57 -8.57
C GLU A 100 11.46 -13.97 -9.43
N ASP A 101 11.30 -14.09 -10.75
CA ASP A 101 12.41 -14.36 -11.68
C ASP A 101 13.48 -13.27 -11.62
N TRP A 102 13.06 -12.01 -11.55
CA TRP A 102 13.98 -10.89 -11.39
C TRP A 102 14.67 -10.91 -10.03
N LEU A 103 13.97 -11.27 -8.95
CA LEU A 103 14.59 -11.43 -7.64
C LEU A 103 15.61 -12.57 -7.65
N ASP A 104 15.27 -13.71 -8.24
CA ASP A 104 16.17 -14.85 -8.35
C ASP A 104 17.44 -14.49 -9.12
N LYS A 105 17.31 -13.76 -10.23
CA LYS A 105 18.45 -13.22 -10.98
C LYS A 105 19.31 -12.26 -10.14
N LEU A 106 18.70 -11.37 -9.36
CA LEU A 106 19.41 -10.46 -8.45
C LEU A 106 20.16 -11.20 -7.34
N MET A 107 19.66 -12.36 -6.94
CA MET A 107 20.24 -13.25 -5.93
C MET A 107 21.07 -14.38 -6.54
N GLY A 108 21.49 -14.26 -7.80
CA GLY A 108 22.40 -15.21 -8.45
C GLY A 108 21.83 -16.61 -8.68
N GLY A 109 20.51 -16.74 -8.80
CA GLY A 109 19.81 -18.03 -9.01
C GLY A 109 19.61 -18.86 -7.74
N ARG A 110 19.82 -18.25 -6.56
CA ARG A 110 19.76 -18.90 -5.25
C ARG A 110 18.45 -18.65 -4.50
N TRP A 111 17.55 -17.83 -5.05
CA TRP A 111 16.26 -17.56 -4.43
C TRP A 111 15.31 -18.75 -4.62
N LYS A 112 15.04 -19.11 -5.88
CA LYS A 112 14.10 -20.17 -6.25
C LYS A 112 14.58 -21.58 -5.89
N LYS A 113 15.89 -21.78 -5.73
CA LYS A 113 16.47 -23.01 -5.20
C LYS A 113 16.16 -23.24 -3.72
N GLY A 114 15.54 -22.29 -3.04
CA GLY A 114 15.20 -22.36 -1.62
C GLY A 114 16.32 -21.93 -0.68
N GLU A 115 17.57 -21.82 -1.16
CA GLU A 115 18.75 -21.48 -0.34
C GLU A 115 18.60 -20.15 0.41
N LEU A 116 17.91 -19.17 -0.18
CA LEU A 116 17.67 -17.86 0.43
C LEU A 116 16.22 -17.65 0.84
N GLN A 117 15.27 -18.10 0.02
CA GLN A 117 13.84 -17.91 0.29
C GLN A 117 13.43 -18.52 1.64
N GLN A 118 13.94 -19.72 1.97
CA GLN A 118 13.62 -20.40 3.23
C GLN A 118 14.26 -19.74 4.46
N THR A 119 15.33 -18.96 4.27
CA THR A 119 15.95 -18.21 5.37
C THR A 119 15.08 -17.06 5.87
N VAL A 120 14.13 -16.60 5.06
CA VAL A 120 13.16 -15.55 5.44
C VAL A 120 11.99 -16.19 6.19
N ARG A 121 12.19 -16.38 7.51
CA ARG A 121 11.17 -16.89 8.43
C ARG A 121 10.25 -15.77 8.87
N LEU A 122 9.19 -15.51 8.09
CA LEU A 122 8.29 -14.35 8.28
C LEU A 122 7.67 -14.26 9.68
N ARG A 123 7.36 -15.40 10.31
CA ARG A 123 6.76 -15.45 11.66
C ARG A 123 7.73 -15.04 12.77
N ASP A 124 9.03 -15.14 12.50
CA ASP A 124 10.09 -14.84 13.47
C ASP A 124 10.52 -13.36 13.40
N ILE A 125 10.00 -12.60 12.44
CA ILE A 125 10.32 -11.18 12.27
C ILE A 125 9.53 -10.37 13.30
N ALA A 126 10.26 -9.68 14.18
CA ALA A 126 9.68 -8.71 15.11
C ALA A 126 9.55 -7.35 14.42
N ASP A 127 8.34 -6.80 14.36
CA ASP A 127 8.10 -5.44 13.87
C ASP A 127 7.13 -4.70 14.80
N SER A 128 7.30 -3.39 14.90
CA SER A 128 6.43 -2.52 15.66
C SER A 128 5.45 -1.81 14.73
N LEU A 129 4.17 -1.84 15.10
CA LEU A 129 3.12 -1.07 14.45
C LEU A 129 3.04 0.37 14.95
N VAL A 130 3.83 0.71 15.97
CA VAL A 130 3.93 2.04 16.57
C VAL A 130 5.10 2.78 15.93
N TYR A 131 5.01 4.11 15.87
CA TYR A 131 6.12 4.96 15.46
C TYR A 131 7.30 4.83 16.45
N GLU A 132 8.48 4.48 15.94
CA GLU A 132 9.69 4.28 16.76
C GLU A 132 10.77 5.33 16.49
N GLY A 133 10.56 6.21 15.49
CA GLY A 133 11.47 7.28 15.14
C GLY A 133 12.09 7.13 13.75
N PRO A 134 12.73 8.18 13.21
CA PRO A 134 13.20 8.17 11.82
C PRO A 134 14.17 7.02 11.51
N GLY A 135 13.95 6.37 10.39
CA GLY A 135 14.76 5.23 9.94
C GLY A 135 14.40 3.89 10.57
N GLN A 136 13.46 3.84 11.54
CA GLN A 136 13.07 2.59 12.19
C GLN A 136 12.17 1.72 11.30
N SER A 137 12.45 0.42 11.26
CA SER A 137 11.66 -0.62 10.61
C SER A 137 12.05 -2.01 11.14
N PHE A 138 11.36 -3.07 10.70
CA PHE A 138 11.81 -4.44 10.99
C PHE A 138 13.26 -4.70 10.54
N ALA A 139 13.77 -4.01 9.51
CA ALA A 139 15.13 -4.21 9.01
C ALA A 139 16.19 -3.55 9.92
N THR A 140 15.82 -2.54 10.72
CA THR A 140 16.72 -1.92 11.71
C THR A 140 16.51 -2.47 13.12
N ASN A 141 15.44 -3.22 13.35
CA ASN A 141 15.15 -3.82 14.63
C ASN A 141 16.20 -4.90 14.99
N ARG A 142 16.88 -4.70 16.12
CA ARG A 142 17.96 -5.60 16.61
C ARG A 142 17.50 -7.04 16.82
N LYS A 143 16.22 -7.27 17.12
CA LYS A 143 15.65 -8.62 17.28
C LYS A 143 15.72 -9.43 15.97
N ASN A 144 15.83 -8.75 14.83
CA ASN A 144 15.93 -9.37 13.51
C ASN A 144 17.37 -9.48 12.98
N ALA A 145 18.38 -9.40 13.85
CA ALA A 145 19.78 -9.55 13.46
C ALA A 145 20.07 -10.88 12.73
N TRP A 146 19.30 -11.93 13.04
CA TRP A 146 19.36 -13.23 12.35
C TRP A 146 19.06 -13.14 10.85
N LEU A 147 18.31 -12.13 10.39
CA LEU A 147 18.02 -11.89 8.97
C LEU A 147 19.25 -11.38 8.21
N GLN A 148 20.26 -10.89 8.95
CA GLN A 148 21.41 -10.14 8.46
C GLN A 148 21.01 -9.02 7.49
N PRO A 149 20.18 -8.04 7.94
CA PRO A 149 19.85 -6.89 7.09
C PRO A 149 21.13 -6.13 6.72
N GLY A 150 21.27 -5.77 5.45
CA GLY A 150 22.46 -5.10 4.94
C GLY A 150 22.88 -5.59 3.56
N ALA A 151 23.95 -4.98 3.05
CA ALA A 151 24.49 -5.24 1.72
C ALA A 151 25.34 -6.53 1.65
N GLU A 152 25.85 -7.02 2.78
CA GLU A 152 26.86 -8.08 2.88
C GLU A 152 26.39 -9.38 2.22
N LYS A 153 25.18 -9.84 2.55
CA LYS A 153 24.62 -11.08 2.00
C LYS A 153 24.58 -11.07 0.46
N VAL A 154 24.16 -9.96 -0.15
CA VAL A 154 24.11 -9.83 -1.61
C VAL A 154 25.51 -9.61 -2.19
N ALA A 155 26.38 -8.90 -1.46
CA ALA A 155 27.78 -8.71 -1.84
C ALA A 155 28.54 -10.05 -1.90
N ASP A 156 28.29 -10.98 -0.99
CA ASP A 156 28.91 -12.31 -1.01
C ASP A 156 28.46 -13.13 -2.23
N ILE A 157 27.17 -13.05 -2.57
CA ILE A 157 26.60 -13.77 -3.72
C ILE A 157 27.12 -13.18 -5.04
N MET A 158 27.02 -11.87 -5.19
CA MET A 158 27.26 -11.18 -6.46
C MET A 158 28.67 -10.60 -6.58
N GLY A 159 29.48 -10.71 -5.53
CA GLY A 159 30.68 -9.88 -5.43
C GLY A 159 31.78 -10.20 -6.43
N LYS A 160 31.95 -11.48 -6.77
CA LYS A 160 32.87 -11.91 -7.84
C LYS A 160 32.46 -11.37 -9.22
N ARG A 161 31.17 -11.09 -9.42
CA ARG A 161 30.66 -10.48 -10.66
C ARG A 161 30.92 -8.98 -10.67
N LEU A 162 30.69 -8.30 -9.54
CA LEU A 162 30.63 -6.84 -9.44
C LEU A 162 31.98 -6.19 -9.12
N TRP A 163 32.88 -6.89 -8.45
CA TRP A 163 34.20 -6.40 -8.08
C TRP A 163 35.31 -7.30 -8.64
N LYS A 164 36.47 -6.68 -8.89
CA LYS A 164 37.73 -7.37 -9.16
C LYS A 164 38.65 -7.18 -7.96
N THR A 165 39.22 -8.27 -7.46
CA THR A 165 40.29 -8.20 -6.47
C THR A 165 41.60 -7.88 -7.16
N THR A 166 42.33 -6.90 -6.63
CA THR A 166 43.67 -6.52 -7.06
C THR A 166 44.58 -6.49 -5.84
N SER A 167 45.77 -7.07 -5.95
CA SER A 167 46.80 -6.96 -4.92
C SER A 167 47.30 -5.52 -4.86
N ALA A 168 47.32 -4.91 -3.68
CA ALA A 168 47.75 -3.53 -3.50
C ALA A 168 49.28 -3.37 -3.33
N GLY A 169 50.04 -4.47 -3.47
CA GLY A 169 51.51 -4.47 -3.38
C GLY A 169 52.06 -4.52 -1.94
N ASP A 170 51.22 -4.21 -0.95
CA ASP A 170 51.50 -4.25 0.50
C ASP A 170 50.96 -5.52 1.19
N GLY A 171 50.55 -6.52 0.41
CA GLY A 171 49.86 -7.72 0.89
C GLY A 171 48.35 -7.55 1.12
N SER A 172 47.81 -6.33 1.02
CA SER A 172 46.37 -6.08 1.16
C SER A 172 45.59 -6.32 -0.15
N LYS A 173 44.32 -6.70 0.00
CA LYS A 173 43.38 -6.88 -1.11
C LYS A 173 42.60 -5.60 -1.34
N ARG A 174 42.73 -5.01 -2.53
CA ARG A 174 41.88 -3.89 -2.98
C ARG A 174 40.77 -4.42 -3.88
N TYR A 175 39.55 -3.96 -3.66
CA TYR A 175 38.40 -4.28 -4.50
C TYR A 175 38.15 -3.13 -5.48
N LYS A 176 38.29 -3.41 -6.78
CA LYS A 176 37.97 -2.45 -7.84
C LYS A 176 36.59 -2.75 -8.42
N CYS A 177 35.71 -1.75 -8.41
CA CYS A 177 34.38 -1.84 -9.01
C CYS A 177 34.45 -2.12 -10.53
N ARG A 178 33.72 -3.14 -11.00
CA ARG A 178 33.47 -3.37 -12.43
C ARG A 178 32.26 -2.55 -12.83
N ARG A 179 32.48 -1.28 -13.16
CA ARG A 179 31.41 -0.30 -13.41
C ARG A 179 30.33 -0.79 -14.39
N GLY A 180 30.70 -1.46 -15.48
CA GLY A 180 29.74 -2.04 -16.43
C GLY A 180 28.79 -3.08 -15.79
N ALA A 181 29.35 -4.02 -15.02
CA ALA A 181 28.58 -5.03 -14.32
C ALA A 181 27.69 -4.43 -13.21
N VAL A 182 28.15 -3.37 -12.54
CA VAL A 182 27.34 -2.64 -11.57
C VAL A 182 26.17 -1.91 -12.22
N MET A 183 26.39 -1.22 -13.35
CA MET A 183 25.31 -0.58 -14.10
C MET A 183 24.28 -1.61 -14.60
N GLU A 184 24.75 -2.77 -15.06
CA GLU A 184 23.87 -3.87 -15.46
C GLU A 184 23.01 -4.36 -14.27
N TYR A 185 23.63 -4.59 -13.11
CA TYR A 185 22.92 -5.03 -11.91
C TYR A 185 21.90 -3.99 -11.41
N LEU A 186 22.25 -2.70 -11.44
CA LEU A 186 21.31 -1.60 -11.15
C LEU A 186 20.15 -1.59 -12.16
N GLY A 187 20.41 -1.92 -13.43
CA GLY A 187 19.37 -2.14 -14.44
C GLY A 187 18.42 -3.29 -14.06
N TRP A 188 18.95 -4.39 -13.53
CA TRP A 188 18.13 -5.50 -13.03
C TRP A 188 17.29 -5.10 -11.82
N LEU A 189 17.85 -4.31 -10.89
CA LEU A 189 17.09 -3.76 -9.76
C LEU A 189 15.92 -2.89 -10.24
N LYS A 190 16.14 -2.04 -11.26
CA LYS A 190 15.07 -1.25 -11.90
C LYS A 190 13.99 -2.17 -12.49
N SER A 191 14.37 -3.24 -13.18
CA SER A 191 13.43 -4.22 -13.74
C SER A 191 12.64 -4.94 -12.65
N PHE A 192 13.31 -5.47 -11.61
CA PHE A 192 12.67 -6.09 -10.46
C PHE A 192 11.64 -5.16 -9.83
N ARG A 193 12.04 -3.92 -9.50
CA ARG A 193 11.15 -2.91 -8.92
C ARG A 193 9.93 -2.62 -9.81
N THR A 194 10.15 -2.58 -11.13
CA THR A 194 9.09 -2.35 -12.12
C THR A 194 8.05 -3.48 -12.14
N LYS A 195 8.47 -4.72 -11.86
CA LYS A 195 7.57 -5.91 -11.80
C LYS A 195 6.96 -6.12 -10.41
N MET A 196 7.73 -5.85 -9.35
CA MET A 196 7.26 -5.92 -7.97
C MET A 196 6.16 -4.90 -7.67
N TYR A 197 6.17 -3.75 -8.35
CA TYR A 197 5.18 -2.68 -8.17
C TYR A 197 3.74 -3.11 -8.53
N PRO A 198 3.44 -3.63 -9.74
CA PRO A 198 2.14 -4.22 -10.03
C PRO A 198 1.85 -5.49 -9.23
N ALA A 199 2.85 -6.33 -8.92
CA ALA A 199 2.63 -7.50 -8.06
C ALA A 199 2.07 -7.10 -6.70
N THR A 200 2.67 -6.09 -6.07
CA THR A 200 2.21 -5.53 -4.78
C THR A 200 0.79 -4.94 -4.88
N HIS A 201 0.46 -4.31 -6.00
CA HIS A 201 -0.86 -3.73 -6.22
C HIS A 201 -1.97 -4.78 -6.41
N ILE A 202 -1.68 -5.82 -7.20
CA ILE A 202 -2.61 -6.91 -7.54
C ILE A 202 -2.85 -7.81 -6.33
N TRP A 203 -1.78 -8.19 -5.63
CA TRP A 203 -1.80 -9.22 -4.60
C TRP A 203 -2.01 -8.68 -3.19
N GLY A 204 -1.97 -7.36 -2.98
CA GLY A 204 -2.27 -6.74 -1.69
C GLY A 204 -3.76 -6.74 -1.29
N GLY A 205 -4.57 -7.63 -1.85
CA GLY A 205 -6.02 -7.65 -1.65
C GLY A 205 -6.73 -6.57 -2.46
N GLN A 206 -7.73 -5.89 -1.88
CA GLN A 206 -8.52 -4.91 -2.62
C GLN A 206 -7.60 -3.76 -3.11
N PRO A 207 -7.49 -3.55 -4.44
CA PRO A 207 -6.49 -2.65 -5.00
C PRO A 207 -6.69 -1.24 -4.45
N GLY A 208 -5.59 -0.60 -4.02
CA GLY A 208 -5.59 0.77 -3.51
C GLY A 208 -5.78 1.81 -4.61
N ARG A 209 -5.81 3.10 -4.25
CA ARG A 209 -5.63 4.16 -5.26
C ARG A 209 -4.15 4.25 -5.63
N GLY A 210 -3.86 4.72 -6.84
CA GLY A 210 -2.50 4.88 -7.32
C GLY A 210 -1.54 5.57 -6.32
N PRO A 211 -1.89 6.74 -5.76
CA PRO A 211 -1.05 7.43 -4.78
C PRO A 211 -0.81 6.64 -3.48
N GLU A 212 -1.77 5.82 -3.05
CA GLU A 212 -1.64 5.00 -1.82
C GLU A 212 -0.54 3.95 -1.97
N ILE A 213 -0.34 3.42 -3.18
CA ILE A 213 0.67 2.38 -3.47
C ILE A 213 1.98 2.98 -3.96
N ALA A 214 1.96 4.15 -4.60
CA ALA A 214 3.14 4.86 -5.08
C ALA A 214 4.03 5.41 -3.95
N THR A 215 3.43 5.78 -2.82
CA THR A 215 4.09 6.53 -1.75
C THR A 215 4.53 5.66 -0.56
N LEU A 216 4.61 4.34 -0.75
CA LEU A 216 4.94 3.37 0.30
C LEU A 216 6.35 3.59 0.87
N LYS A 217 6.41 3.63 2.20
CA LYS A 217 7.64 3.76 2.97
C LYS A 217 7.97 2.47 3.73
N HIS A 218 9.24 2.08 3.70
CA HIS A 218 9.72 0.90 4.44
C HIS A 218 10.20 1.23 5.86
N CYS A 219 10.50 2.50 6.14
CA CYS A 219 10.91 2.96 7.46
C CYS A 219 10.21 4.27 7.83
N ASP A 220 10.19 4.52 9.13
CA ASP A 220 9.62 5.71 9.73
C ASP A 220 10.36 6.96 9.25
N ILE A 221 9.61 8.07 9.12
CA ILE A 221 10.15 9.40 8.81
C ILE A 221 9.81 10.36 9.94
N GLU A 222 10.42 11.55 9.97
CA GLU A 222 10.35 12.54 11.08
C GLU A 222 8.99 12.69 11.77
N GLN A 223 7.89 12.68 11.03
CA GLN A 223 6.55 12.93 11.56
C GLN A 223 5.53 11.83 11.23
N LEU A 224 5.93 10.77 10.51
CA LEU A 224 4.99 9.77 10.01
C LEU A 224 5.58 8.36 10.13
N PRO A 225 4.77 7.38 10.57
CA PRO A 225 5.18 6.00 10.54
C PRO A 225 5.36 5.49 9.11
N LYS A 226 6.10 4.38 8.99
CA LYS A 226 6.22 3.58 7.77
C LYS A 226 4.87 3.03 7.31
N ASN A 227 4.83 2.54 6.07
CA ASN A 227 3.64 1.90 5.51
C ASN A 227 3.74 0.38 5.47
N ILE A 228 4.95 -0.17 5.51
CA ILE A 228 5.21 -1.61 5.34
C ILE A 228 5.63 -2.18 6.69
N PHE A 229 4.89 -3.18 7.14
CA PHE A 229 5.09 -3.86 8.40
C PHE A 229 5.18 -5.38 8.18
N VAL A 230 5.76 -6.11 9.12
CA VAL A 230 5.60 -7.56 9.21
C VAL A 230 4.73 -7.91 10.42
N PHE A 231 3.61 -8.59 10.19
CA PHE A 231 2.66 -8.96 11.23
C PHE A 231 2.12 -10.38 10.96
N ASP A 232 2.19 -11.23 11.98
CA ASP A 232 1.66 -12.60 11.96
C ASP A 232 2.07 -13.41 10.70
N GLY A 233 3.37 -13.38 10.39
CA GLY A 233 3.94 -14.14 9.28
C GLY A 233 3.63 -13.59 7.88
N GLN A 234 3.11 -12.36 7.76
CA GLN A 234 2.85 -11.71 6.48
C GLN A 234 3.35 -10.27 6.48
N VAL A 235 3.66 -9.76 5.29
CA VAL A 235 3.86 -8.32 5.11
C VAL A 235 2.49 -7.64 5.04
N VAL A 236 2.33 -6.59 5.83
CA VAL A 236 1.12 -5.76 5.88
C VAL A 236 1.45 -4.36 5.42
N ILE A 237 0.69 -3.88 4.44
CA ILE A 237 0.75 -2.52 3.93
C ILE A 237 -0.39 -1.72 4.56
N ILE A 238 -0.05 -0.72 5.37
CA ILE A 238 -1.01 0.19 6.01
C ILE A 238 -0.91 1.56 5.34
N THR A 239 -2.01 1.96 4.71
CA THR A 239 -2.14 3.28 4.06
C THR A 239 -3.30 4.04 4.67
N ASP A 240 -3.13 5.35 4.86
CA ASP A 240 -4.25 6.22 5.21
C ASP A 240 -5.09 6.47 3.97
N ARG A 241 -6.34 6.03 3.99
CA ARG A 241 -7.32 6.37 2.98
C ARG A 241 -8.09 7.57 3.50
N ASP A 242 -7.80 8.80 3.05
CA ASP A 242 -8.85 9.81 3.21
C ASP A 242 -9.02 10.90 2.16
N LYS A 243 -10.27 10.98 1.70
CA LYS A 243 -10.92 12.08 0.96
C LYS A 243 -11.61 13.06 1.94
N SER A 244 -11.61 12.78 3.25
CA SER A 244 -12.42 13.51 4.25
C SER A 244 -11.62 14.14 5.38
N LYS A 245 -10.30 14.39 5.21
CA LYS A 245 -9.51 15.16 6.19
C LYS A 245 -10.06 16.57 6.49
N GLY A 246 -11.00 17.07 5.69
CA GLY A 246 -11.66 18.37 5.91
C GLY A 246 -13.11 18.34 6.41
N LEU A 247 -13.74 17.17 6.63
CA LEU A 247 -15.18 17.11 6.92
C LEU A 247 -15.53 16.80 8.38
N ASN A 248 -14.75 15.96 9.07
CA ASN A 248 -15.02 15.61 10.46
C ASN A 248 -13.74 15.85 11.29
N GLY A 249 -13.74 16.88 12.13
CA GLY A 249 -12.63 17.28 12.99
C GLY A 249 -12.30 16.31 14.13
N GLY A 250 -12.30 15.00 13.89
CA GLY A 250 -12.04 13.98 14.91
C GLY A 250 -11.36 12.75 14.34
N THR A 251 -10.18 12.44 14.89
CA THR A 251 -9.40 11.18 14.75
C THR A 251 -8.94 10.78 13.33
N GLY A 252 -7.68 10.36 13.23
CA GLY A 252 -6.96 10.14 11.97
C GLY A 252 -7.73 9.33 10.91
N GLY A 253 -7.47 9.65 9.64
CA GLY A 253 -8.24 9.11 8.52
C GLY A 253 -8.27 7.59 8.45
N ARG A 254 -9.29 7.03 7.78
CA ARG A 254 -9.52 5.57 7.76
C ARG A 254 -8.29 4.83 7.26
N LYS A 255 -7.65 4.04 8.13
CA LYS A 255 -6.52 3.19 7.74
C LYS A 255 -7.01 1.96 6.99
N VAL A 256 -6.29 1.57 5.95
CA VAL A 256 -6.55 0.34 5.19
C VAL A 256 -5.30 -0.53 5.27
N ALA A 257 -5.46 -1.70 5.90
CA ALA A 257 -4.45 -2.74 5.95
C ALA A 257 -4.63 -3.69 4.76
N ARG A 258 -3.51 -4.04 4.12
CA ARG A 258 -3.42 -4.92 2.95
C ARG A 258 -2.35 -5.97 3.19
N PHE A 259 -2.74 -7.24 3.20
CA PHE A 259 -1.84 -8.34 3.47
C PHE A 259 -1.29 -8.89 2.16
N LEU A 260 0.04 -9.02 2.08
CA LEU A 260 0.67 -9.69 0.96
C LEU A 260 0.65 -11.22 1.19
N PRO A 261 0.48 -12.02 0.13
CA PRO A 261 0.68 -13.47 0.21
C PRO A 261 2.09 -13.81 0.68
N GLU A 262 2.29 -15.04 1.16
CA GLU A 262 3.53 -15.47 1.79
C GLU A 262 4.75 -15.35 0.86
N CYS A 263 4.61 -15.77 -0.41
CA CYS A 263 5.68 -15.66 -1.41
C CYS A 263 6.11 -14.19 -1.60
N LEU A 264 5.14 -13.31 -1.86
CA LEU A 264 5.38 -11.90 -2.08
C LEU A 264 5.88 -11.18 -0.81
N SER A 265 5.44 -11.63 0.37
CA SER A 265 5.93 -11.15 1.66
C SER A 265 7.42 -11.42 1.83
N ARG A 266 7.90 -12.63 1.50
CA ARG A 266 9.33 -12.96 1.53
C ARG A 266 10.12 -12.09 0.55
N MET A 267 9.60 -11.91 -0.66
CA MET A 267 10.24 -11.06 -1.67
C MET A 267 10.36 -9.61 -1.19
N MET A 268 9.30 -9.07 -0.56
CA MET A 268 9.30 -7.71 -0.02
C MET A 268 10.30 -7.56 1.15
N VAL A 269 10.37 -8.54 2.05
CA VAL A 269 11.36 -8.56 3.13
C VAL A 269 12.79 -8.60 2.57
N ALA A 270 13.08 -9.48 1.61
CA ALA A 270 14.39 -9.55 0.96
C ALA A 270 14.75 -8.25 0.24
N TYR A 271 13.76 -7.62 -0.42
CA TYR A 271 13.95 -6.34 -1.09
C TYR A 271 14.35 -5.24 -0.10
N ILE A 272 13.63 -5.10 1.01
CA ILE A 272 13.89 -4.06 2.01
C ILE A 272 15.17 -4.36 2.79
N ALA A 273 15.35 -5.58 3.27
CA ALA A 273 16.45 -5.93 4.16
C ALA A 273 17.79 -6.09 3.44
N TRP A 274 17.81 -6.51 2.17
CA TRP A 274 19.04 -6.86 1.47
C TRP A 274 19.30 -6.00 0.23
N LEU A 275 18.32 -5.86 -0.66
CA LEU A 275 18.53 -5.16 -1.94
C LEU A 275 18.58 -3.64 -1.82
N LEU A 276 17.75 -3.01 -0.98
CA LEU A 276 17.80 -1.56 -0.75
C LEU A 276 19.15 -1.10 -0.18
N PRO A 277 19.70 -1.72 0.89
CA PRO A 277 21.06 -1.42 1.36
C PRO A 277 22.12 -1.68 0.29
N PHE A 278 21.97 -2.76 -0.48
CA PHE A 278 22.93 -3.10 -1.52
C PHE A 278 22.96 -2.07 -2.66
N GLU A 279 21.80 -1.61 -3.13
CA GLU A 279 21.68 -0.56 -4.16
C GLU A 279 22.44 0.72 -3.75
N LYS A 280 22.33 1.13 -2.49
CA LYS A 280 23.10 2.28 -1.96
C LYS A 280 24.60 2.06 -2.05
N VAL A 281 25.07 0.88 -1.66
CA VAL A 281 26.50 0.51 -1.74
C VAL A 281 26.98 0.53 -3.19
N LEU A 282 26.18 0.03 -4.13
CA LEU A 282 26.52 0.05 -5.56
C LEU A 282 26.65 1.46 -6.12
N HIS A 283 25.73 2.37 -5.78
CA HIS A 283 25.82 3.76 -6.19
C HIS A 283 27.07 4.43 -5.62
N ARG A 284 27.34 4.25 -4.33
CA ARG A 284 28.50 4.82 -3.62
C ARG A 284 29.83 4.30 -4.18
N LEU A 285 30.01 2.98 -4.22
CA LEU A 285 31.26 2.35 -4.65
C LEU A 285 31.46 2.38 -6.17
N GLY A 286 30.37 2.47 -6.94
CA GLY A 286 30.40 2.58 -8.39
C GLY A 286 30.64 4.00 -8.91
N GLY A 287 30.49 5.03 -8.06
CA GLY A 287 30.45 6.42 -8.50
C GLY A 287 29.34 6.64 -9.55
N ILE A 288 28.20 5.97 -9.36
CA ILE A 288 27.04 6.05 -10.26
C ILE A 288 25.96 6.81 -9.50
N ARG A 289 25.45 7.90 -10.08
CA ARG A 289 24.40 8.71 -9.45
C ARG A 289 23.17 7.85 -9.16
N GLY A 290 22.77 7.81 -7.90
CA GLY A 290 21.56 7.15 -7.42
C GLY A 290 20.45 8.13 -7.06
N PRO A 291 19.31 7.62 -6.56
CA PRO A 291 18.30 8.45 -5.90
C PRO A 291 18.92 9.27 -4.76
N SER A 292 18.36 10.44 -4.47
CA SER A 292 18.75 11.24 -3.30
C SER A 292 18.57 10.45 -2.00
N ASP A 293 19.46 10.66 -1.03
CA ASP A 293 19.37 10.04 0.31
C ASP A 293 18.06 10.43 1.03
N SER A 294 17.53 11.62 0.76
CA SER A 294 16.21 12.04 1.26
C SER A 294 15.06 11.15 0.80
N LEU A 295 15.24 10.38 -0.29
CA LEU A 295 14.25 9.44 -0.79
C LEU A 295 14.41 8.04 -0.19
N ASP A 296 15.36 7.84 0.74
CA ASP A 296 15.63 6.52 1.31
C ASP A 296 14.39 5.79 1.87
N PRO A 297 13.46 6.46 2.56
CA PRO A 297 12.28 5.80 3.11
C PRO A 297 11.36 5.17 2.04
N TRP A 298 11.33 5.68 0.81
CA TRP A 298 10.40 5.22 -0.23
C TRP A 298 10.93 4.00 -0.98
N ILE A 299 10.05 3.03 -1.26
CA ILE A 299 10.45 1.78 -1.93
C ILE A 299 10.36 1.84 -3.47
N TRP A 300 9.56 2.78 -4.01
CA TRP A 300 9.42 2.99 -5.45
C TRP A 300 10.10 4.28 -5.87
N LYS A 301 11.37 4.18 -6.26
CA LYS A 301 12.17 5.35 -6.61
C LYS A 301 13.23 5.08 -7.67
N SER A 302 13.67 6.15 -8.33
CA SER A 302 14.84 6.17 -9.19
C SER A 302 15.53 7.53 -9.16
N ALA A 303 16.80 7.59 -9.59
CA ALA A 303 17.54 8.84 -9.71
C ALA A 303 16.88 9.82 -10.70
N GLU A 304 16.27 9.29 -11.76
CA GLU A 304 15.67 10.06 -12.87
C GLU A 304 14.33 10.72 -12.48
N LYS A 305 13.49 10.00 -11.72
CA LYS A 305 12.09 10.39 -11.46
C LYS A 305 11.84 10.80 -10.01
N GLY A 306 12.78 10.54 -9.10
CA GLY A 306 12.50 10.59 -7.67
C GLY A 306 11.53 9.47 -7.28
N ILE A 307 10.47 9.82 -6.57
CA ILE A 307 9.39 8.89 -6.21
C ILE A 307 8.58 8.55 -7.46
N TRP A 308 8.30 7.27 -7.66
CA TRP A 308 7.48 6.82 -8.80
C TRP A 308 6.03 7.26 -8.64
N ASP A 309 5.36 7.50 -9.77
CA ASP A 309 3.96 7.93 -9.79
C ASP A 309 3.01 6.80 -10.18
N THR A 310 1.72 7.14 -10.27
CA THR A 310 0.66 6.22 -10.71
C THR A 310 0.75 5.89 -12.20
N ALA A 311 1.39 6.73 -13.01
CA ALA A 311 1.51 6.52 -14.45
C ALA A 311 2.45 5.34 -14.76
N ILE A 312 3.53 5.19 -13.99
CA ILE A 312 4.43 4.03 -14.10
C ILE A 312 3.65 2.74 -13.82
N LEU A 313 2.89 2.68 -12.72
CA LEU A 313 2.07 1.51 -12.38
C LEU A 313 1.01 1.23 -13.45
N SER A 314 0.32 2.26 -13.92
CA SER A 314 -0.73 2.14 -14.94
C SER A 314 -0.18 1.61 -16.26
N LYS A 315 1.02 2.05 -16.65
CA LYS A 315 1.70 1.55 -17.86
C LYS A 315 2.05 0.07 -17.74
N GLN A 316 2.58 -0.36 -16.58
CA GLN A 316 2.94 -1.77 -16.37
C GLN A 316 1.71 -2.68 -16.31
N LEU A 317 0.65 -2.27 -15.61
CA LEU A 317 -0.61 -3.00 -15.58
C LEU A 317 -1.21 -3.13 -16.99
N ALA A 318 -1.26 -2.04 -17.75
CA ALA A 318 -1.83 -2.06 -19.10
C ALA A 318 -1.03 -2.93 -20.06
N LEU A 319 0.30 -2.98 -19.90
CA LEU A 319 1.17 -3.84 -20.68
C LEU A 319 0.89 -5.31 -20.38
N VAL A 320 0.94 -5.71 -19.10
CA VAL A 320 0.79 -7.13 -18.75
C VAL A 320 -0.61 -7.64 -19.02
N SER A 321 -1.65 -6.88 -18.67
CA SER A 321 -3.02 -7.29 -18.95
C SER A 321 -3.31 -7.30 -20.46
N GLY A 322 -2.72 -6.37 -21.23
CA GLY A 322 -2.86 -6.38 -22.68
C GLY A 322 -2.27 -7.62 -23.34
N VAL A 323 -1.17 -8.15 -22.78
CA VAL A 323 -0.53 -9.39 -23.26
C VAL A 323 -1.32 -10.62 -22.82
N GLU A 324 -1.71 -10.69 -21.55
CA GLU A 324 -2.30 -11.89 -20.94
C GLU A 324 -3.79 -12.07 -21.26
N ILE A 325 -4.55 -10.97 -21.36
CA ILE A 325 -6.02 -11.01 -21.49
C ILE A 325 -6.57 -10.12 -22.61
N GLY A 326 -5.70 -9.56 -23.45
CA GLY A 326 -6.11 -8.66 -24.54
C GLY A 326 -6.60 -7.27 -24.10
N ALA A 327 -6.98 -7.10 -22.84
CA ALA A 327 -7.49 -5.84 -22.30
C ALA A 327 -6.39 -5.01 -21.64
N ARG A 328 -6.21 -3.75 -22.05
CA ARG A 328 -5.23 -2.82 -21.45
C ARG A 328 -5.78 -2.14 -20.19
N LEU A 329 -5.57 -2.75 -19.04
CA LEU A 329 -6.06 -2.29 -17.75
C LEU A 329 -5.06 -1.33 -17.09
N THR A 330 -5.43 -0.06 -16.95
CA THR A 330 -4.73 0.91 -16.09
C THR A 330 -5.06 0.65 -14.61
N VAL A 331 -4.44 1.37 -13.68
CA VAL A 331 -4.77 1.27 -12.25
C VAL A 331 -6.27 1.46 -11.98
N SER A 332 -6.92 2.42 -12.66
CA SER A 332 -8.35 2.69 -12.45
C SER A 332 -9.24 1.60 -13.01
N SER A 333 -8.99 1.13 -14.23
CA SER A 333 -9.82 0.08 -14.84
C SER A 333 -9.58 -1.27 -14.19
N TYR A 334 -8.33 -1.61 -13.88
CA TYR A 334 -7.99 -2.80 -13.08
C TYR A 334 -8.76 -2.79 -11.76
N ARG A 335 -8.77 -1.66 -11.05
CA ARG A 335 -9.52 -1.53 -9.80
C ARG A 335 -11.03 -1.77 -9.99
N HIS A 336 -11.64 -1.24 -11.05
CA HIS A 336 -13.06 -1.50 -11.31
C HIS A 336 -13.33 -2.98 -11.54
N VAL A 337 -12.57 -3.61 -12.43
CA VAL A 337 -12.69 -5.05 -12.74
C VAL A 337 -12.48 -5.90 -11.48
N ALA A 338 -11.38 -5.67 -10.74
CA ALA A 338 -11.06 -6.41 -9.53
C ALA A 338 -12.12 -6.27 -8.43
N VAL A 339 -12.72 -5.07 -8.27
CA VAL A 339 -13.79 -4.84 -7.29
C VAL A 339 -15.04 -5.61 -7.66
N GLU A 340 -15.43 -5.63 -8.93
CA GLU A 340 -16.62 -6.37 -9.37
C GLU A 340 -16.41 -7.89 -9.31
N MET A 341 -15.22 -8.38 -9.68
CA MET A 341 -14.82 -9.77 -9.43
C MET A 341 -14.90 -10.14 -7.95
N GLY A 342 -14.35 -9.29 -7.08
CA GLY A 342 -14.41 -9.48 -5.64
C GLY A 342 -15.84 -9.47 -5.08
N ARG A 343 -16.74 -8.64 -5.61
CA ARG A 343 -18.15 -8.63 -5.21
C ARG A 343 -18.85 -9.92 -5.57
N LYS A 344 -18.61 -10.45 -6.78
CA LYS A 344 -19.21 -11.71 -7.23
C LYS A 344 -18.74 -12.87 -6.35
N ILE A 345 -17.43 -12.99 -6.13
CA ILE A 345 -16.86 -14.05 -5.27
C ILE A 345 -17.34 -13.91 -3.83
N LYS A 346 -17.32 -12.70 -3.25
CA LYS A 346 -17.84 -12.47 -1.90
C LYS A 346 -19.33 -12.85 -1.79
N GLY A 347 -20.12 -12.52 -2.81
CA GLY A 347 -21.53 -12.93 -2.86
C GLY A 347 -21.71 -14.45 -2.95
N LEU A 348 -20.82 -15.15 -3.66
CA LEU A 348 -20.81 -16.62 -3.72
C LEU A 348 -20.41 -17.24 -2.37
N ILE A 349 -19.35 -16.72 -1.73
CA ILE A 349 -18.88 -17.22 -0.42
C ILE A 349 -19.94 -17.00 0.66
N ILE A 350 -20.56 -15.81 0.71
CA ILE A 350 -21.63 -15.55 1.69
C ILE A 350 -22.78 -16.54 1.47
N ARG A 351 -23.21 -16.76 0.22
CA ARG A 351 -24.24 -17.76 -0.08
C ARG A 351 -23.83 -19.16 0.33
N GLN A 352 -22.58 -19.54 0.14
CA GLN A 352 -22.08 -20.85 0.56
C GLN A 352 -22.08 -20.97 2.09
N MET A 353 -21.65 -19.93 2.81
CA MET A 353 -21.71 -19.90 4.27
C MET A 353 -23.15 -19.95 4.79
N ASP A 354 -24.07 -19.24 4.13
CA ASP A 354 -25.49 -19.26 4.48
C ASP A 354 -26.11 -20.64 4.21
N LEU A 355 -25.68 -21.33 3.14
CA LEU A 355 -26.09 -22.72 2.83
C LEU A 355 -25.52 -23.71 3.86
N GLU A 356 -24.24 -23.61 4.19
CA GLU A 356 -23.59 -24.44 5.21
C GLU A 356 -24.21 -24.22 6.60
N ALA A 357 -24.59 -22.99 6.93
CA ALA A 357 -25.32 -22.67 8.16
C ALA A 357 -26.76 -23.24 8.15
N ALA A 358 -27.47 -23.14 7.02
CA ALA A 358 -28.81 -23.69 6.89
C ALA A 358 -28.83 -25.23 6.92
N GLU A 359 -27.81 -25.89 6.37
CA GLU A 359 -27.63 -27.34 6.48
C GLU A 359 -27.34 -27.75 7.95
N ALA A 360 -26.49 -27.00 8.65
CA ALA A 360 -26.21 -27.23 10.07
C ALA A 360 -27.42 -26.99 11.00
N ASP A 361 -28.30 -26.05 10.67
CA ASP A 361 -29.56 -25.84 11.37
C ASP A 361 -30.59 -26.94 11.06
N SER A 362 -30.57 -27.50 9.84
CA SER A 362 -31.46 -28.61 9.45
C SER A 362 -31.09 -29.95 10.11
N ASP A 363 -29.81 -30.16 10.43
CA ASP A 363 -29.32 -31.34 11.15
C ASP A 363 -29.59 -31.25 12.68
N ASN A 364 -30.06 -30.10 13.17
CA ASN A 364 -30.38 -29.86 14.59
C ASN A 364 -31.88 -29.96 14.92
N GLU A 365 -32.75 -30.25 13.95
CA GLU A 365 -34.18 -30.51 14.20
C GLU A 365 -34.46 -31.98 14.61
N VAL A 366 -33.69 -32.55 15.54
CA VAL A 366 -34.15 -33.66 16.38
C VAL A 366 -33.58 -33.53 17.81
N ALA A 367 -34.11 -32.59 18.60
CA ALA A 367 -34.20 -32.73 20.05
C ALA A 367 -35.24 -31.75 20.62
N ASP A 368 -36.29 -32.31 21.21
CA ASP A 368 -37.39 -31.62 21.88
C ASP A 368 -36.96 -30.90 23.19
N PRO A 369 -37.80 -29.98 23.72
CA PRO A 369 -37.41 -28.83 24.54
C PRO A 369 -37.32 -29.12 26.05
N ILE A 370 -36.87 -28.08 26.79
CA ILE A 370 -37.07 -27.76 28.23
C ILE A 370 -35.77 -27.68 29.04
N THR A 371 -35.26 -26.48 29.27
CA THR A 371 -35.34 -25.77 30.58
C THR A 371 -34.62 -24.42 30.51
N ALA A 372 -35.26 -23.42 31.12
CA ALA A 372 -34.86 -22.02 31.18
C ALA A 372 -33.83 -21.70 32.30
N ARG A 373 -33.38 -20.44 32.25
CA ARG A 373 -32.68 -19.60 33.24
C ARG A 373 -31.17 -19.48 33.08
N ASP A 374 -30.52 -18.36 33.38
CA ASP A 374 -30.83 -16.92 33.49
C ASP A 374 -29.43 -16.27 33.57
N ASP A 375 -29.29 -15.07 32.99
CA ASP A 375 -28.43 -13.94 33.38
C ASP A 375 -26.95 -14.16 33.80
N VAL A 376 -26.02 -13.53 33.05
CA VAL A 376 -25.00 -12.63 33.63
C VAL A 376 -24.64 -11.53 32.61
N GLU A 377 -25.09 -10.30 32.88
CA GLU A 377 -24.46 -9.07 32.41
C GLU A 377 -23.07 -8.91 33.05
N LEU A 378 -22.06 -8.53 32.28
CA LEU A 378 -20.88 -7.85 32.82
C LEU A 378 -20.39 -6.78 31.83
N SER A 379 -20.57 -5.55 32.25
CA SER A 379 -19.98 -4.32 31.72
C SER A 379 -18.47 -4.27 32.03
N GLY A 380 -17.72 -3.50 31.23
CA GLY A 380 -16.33 -3.17 31.55
C GLY A 380 -15.53 -2.67 30.36
N ASP A 381 -15.28 -1.36 30.35
CA ASP A 381 -14.51 -0.59 29.37
C ASP A 381 -13.19 -1.25 28.94
N GLN A 382 -12.98 -1.34 27.62
CA GLN A 382 -11.67 -1.57 27.01
C GLN A 382 -11.27 -0.36 26.14
N PRO A 383 -10.02 0.11 26.23
CA PRO A 383 -9.52 1.17 25.35
C PRO A 383 -9.52 0.68 23.90
N PHE A 384 -9.94 1.56 23.00
CA PHE A 384 -10.10 1.27 21.57
C PHE A 384 -8.74 0.98 20.90
N VAL A 385 -8.29 -0.27 21.00
CA VAL A 385 -7.22 -0.81 20.15
C VAL A 385 -7.86 -1.08 18.80
N ALA A 386 -7.37 -0.42 17.75
CA ALA A 386 -7.78 -0.74 16.38
C ALA A 386 -7.51 -2.23 16.12
N SER A 387 -8.56 -3.04 16.12
CA SER A 387 -8.50 -4.47 15.86
C SER A 387 -7.98 -4.71 14.44
N ILE A 388 -6.70 -5.06 14.32
CA ILE A 388 -6.14 -5.68 13.14
C ILE A 388 -6.45 -7.17 13.27
N SER A 389 -7.69 -7.53 12.99
CA SER A 389 -8.06 -8.93 12.80
C SER A 389 -7.66 -9.36 11.39
N ARG A 390 -7.09 -10.57 11.27
CA ARG A 390 -6.95 -11.21 9.96
C ARG A 390 -8.33 -11.28 9.32
N PRO A 391 -8.56 -10.66 8.16
CA PRO A 391 -9.79 -10.92 7.45
C PRO A 391 -9.68 -12.36 6.91
N TYR A 392 -10.70 -13.21 7.15
CA TYR A 392 -10.81 -14.59 6.62
C TYR A 392 -10.18 -14.69 5.24
N ARG A 393 -9.20 -15.58 4.99
CA ARG A 393 -8.40 -15.67 3.74
C ARG A 393 -9.13 -15.11 2.50
N TRP A 394 -9.00 -13.80 2.24
CA TRP A 394 -9.55 -13.16 1.03
C TRP A 394 -8.50 -13.25 -0.07
N GLY A 395 -8.08 -14.47 -0.36
CA GLY A 395 -7.34 -14.77 -1.58
C GLY A 395 -8.35 -14.90 -2.70
N LEU A 396 -8.39 -13.92 -3.60
CA LEU A 396 -8.98 -14.09 -4.94
C LEU A 396 -8.15 -15.06 -5.81
N TRP A 397 -7.28 -15.86 -5.18
CA TRP A 397 -6.03 -16.39 -5.71
C TRP A 397 -5.55 -17.61 -4.94
#